data_AF-E6PX97-F1
#
_entry.id   AF-E6PX97-F1
#
_cell.length_a   1.000
_cell.length_b   1.000
_cell.length_c   1.000
_cell.angle_alpha   90.00
_cell.angle_beta   90.00
_cell.angle_gamma   90.00
#
_symmetry.space_group_name_H-M   'P 1'
#
loop_
_entity.id
_entity.type
_entity.pdbx_description
1 polymer ?
#
loop_
_entity_poly.entity_id
_entity_poly.type
_entity_poly.pdbx_seq_one_letter_code
_entity_poly.pdbx_strand_id
1 'polypeptide(L)'
;MNEFRWSLHGVDHVFKKGHTLMVEAQSTWFPLYDRTPQTFVPNIMTARPEDYKAATISIISDAAHRSRVVLPVVPPEPVAP
;
A
#
# COMPACT_ATOMS: atom_id res chain seq x y z
N MET A 1 8.52 15.20 -4.57
CA MET A 1 7.63 14.36 -3.74
C MET A 1 6.47 13.94 -4.62
N ASN A 2 6.16 12.66 -4.69
CA ASN A 2 5.20 12.13 -5.66
C ASN A 2 3.98 11.58 -4.91
N GLU A 3 2.79 12.02 -5.31
CA GLU A 3 1.54 11.41 -4.85
C GLU A 3 1.16 10.28 -5.80
N PHE A 4 0.77 9.14 -5.23
CA PHE A 4 0.28 8.01 -5.99
C PHE A 4 -1.12 7.65 -5.50
N ARG A 5 -2.02 7.34 -6.43
CA ARG A 5 -3.41 6.99 -6.14
C ARG A 5 -3.80 5.76 -6.94
N TRP A 6 -4.23 4.72 -6.24
CA TRP A 6 -4.76 3.50 -6.83
C TRP A 6 -5.88 2.94 -5.93
N SER A 7 -6.70 2.04 -6.47
CA SER A 7 -7.74 1.34 -5.71
C SER A 7 -7.14 0.10 -5.04
N LEU A 8 -7.56 -0.20 -3.80
CA LEU A 8 -7.22 -1.44 -3.09
C LEU A 8 -8.26 -2.56 -3.28
N HIS A 9 -9.11 -2.43 -4.31
CA HIS A 9 -10.27 -3.28 -4.57
C HIS A 9 -11.40 -3.14 -3.53
N GLY A 10 -12.54 -3.76 -3.80
CA GLY A 10 -13.71 -3.72 -2.93
C GLY A 10 -13.53 -4.59 -1.69
N VAL A 11 -14.12 -4.17 -0.58
CA VAL A 11 -14.13 -4.90 0.69
C VAL A 11 -15.54 -4.87 1.29
N ASP A 12 -15.93 -5.97 1.93
CA ASP A 12 -17.11 -6.06 2.78
C ASP A 12 -16.68 -6.68 4.11
N HIS A 13 -16.38 -5.82 5.09
CA HIS A 13 -15.77 -6.21 6.35
C HIS A 13 -16.25 -5.36 7.52
N VAL A 14 -16.41 -6.00 8.69
CA VAL A 14 -16.76 -5.34 9.95
C VAL A 14 -15.63 -5.54 10.96
N PHE A 15 -14.98 -4.44 11.35
CA PHE A 15 -14.05 -4.44 12.48
C PHE A 15 -14.86 -4.52 13.79
N LYS A 16 -14.81 -5.66 14.47
CA LYS A 16 -15.55 -5.90 15.72
C LYS A 16 -14.92 -5.20 16.91
N LYS A 17 -15.67 -5.10 18.02
CA LYS A 17 -15.14 -4.61 19.30
C LYS A 17 -13.88 -5.40 19.68
N GLY A 18 -12.80 -4.67 19.97
CA GLY A 18 -11.48 -5.24 20.29
C GLY A 18 -10.57 -5.46 19.09
N HIS A 19 -11.07 -5.32 17.85
CA HIS A 19 -10.22 -5.35 16.66
C HIS A 19 -9.57 -3.98 16.42
N THR A 20 -8.45 -3.96 15.69
CA THR A 20 -7.75 -2.75 15.27
C THR A 20 -7.64 -2.71 13.75
N LEU A 21 -7.85 -1.53 13.16
CA LEU A 21 -7.51 -1.30 11.76
C LEU A 21 -6.01 -1.04 11.66
N MET A 22 -5.33 -1.87 10.88
CA MET A 22 -3.89 -1.76 10.64
C MET A 22 -3.64 -1.53 9.15
N VAL A 23 -2.68 -0.65 8.85
CA VAL A 23 -2.19 -0.42 7.49
C VAL A 23 -0.70 -0.72 7.47
N GLU A 24 -0.30 -1.60 6.58
CA GLU A 24 1.11 -1.93 6.33
C GLU A 24 1.49 -1.48 4.92
N ALA A 25 2.71 -0.99 4.78
CA ALA A 25 3.26 -0.56 3.51
C ALA A 25 4.69 -1.09 3.38
N GLN A 26 4.97 -1.69 2.24
CA GLN A 26 6.25 -2.30 1.91
C GLN A 26 6.54 -2.14 0.41
N SER A 27 7.82 -2.18 0.04
CA SER A 27 8.27 -2.00 -1.34
C SER A 27 8.69 -3.30 -2.03
N THR A 28 8.36 -4.45 -1.44
CA THR A 28 8.60 -5.77 -2.05
C THR A 28 7.57 -6.77 -1.54
N TRP A 29 7.24 -7.76 -2.36
CA TRP A 29 6.39 -8.88 -1.95
C TRP A 29 6.88 -10.17 -2.63
N PHE A 30 8.12 -10.53 -2.31
CA PHE A 30 8.78 -11.69 -2.89
C PHE A 30 8.35 -12.99 -2.19
N PRO A 31 8.16 -14.11 -2.91
CA PRO A 31 8.37 -14.30 -4.35
C PRO A 31 7.10 -14.11 -5.22
N LEU A 32 5.98 -13.64 -4.65
CA LEU A 32 4.74 -13.44 -5.39
C LEU A 32 4.90 -12.42 -6.53
N TYR A 33 5.59 -11.32 -6.25
CA TYR A 33 6.10 -10.38 -7.23
C TYR A 33 7.63 -10.42 -7.26
N ASP A 34 8.22 -10.20 -8.44
CA ASP A 34 9.66 -10.07 -8.58
C ASP A 34 10.17 -8.82 -7.85
N ARG A 35 11.46 -8.83 -7.50
CA ARG A 35 12.05 -7.70 -6.78
C ARG A 35 12.23 -6.54 -7.75
N THR A 36 11.75 -5.35 -7.38
CA THR A 36 12.11 -4.12 -8.11
C THR A 36 13.60 -3.80 -7.88
N PRO A 37 14.42 -3.57 -8.92
CA PRO A 37 15.84 -3.23 -8.78
C PRO A 37 16.13 -1.92 -8.03
N GLN A 38 15.10 -1.07 -7.87
CA GLN A 38 15.22 0.31 -7.38
C GLN A 38 16.11 1.20 -8.26
N THR A 39 16.45 0.72 -9.45
CA THR A 39 17.07 1.44 -10.55
C THR A 39 16.12 1.33 -11.73
N PHE A 40 15.87 2.44 -12.42
CA PHE A 40 15.10 2.38 -13.65
C PHE A 40 15.91 1.61 -14.71
N VAL A 41 15.34 0.52 -15.20
CA VAL A 41 15.87 -0.27 -16.31
C VAL A 41 14.79 -0.36 -17.40
N PRO A 42 15.16 -0.47 -18.69
CA PRO A 42 14.17 -0.54 -19.77
C PRO A 42 13.21 -1.74 -19.65
N ASN A 43 13.67 -2.85 -19.09
CA ASN A 43 12.87 -4.04 -18.82
C ASN A 43 13.34 -4.73 -17.53
N ILE A 44 12.44 -4.87 -16.56
CA ILE A 44 12.73 -5.46 -15.25
C ILE A 44 13.12 -6.94 -15.34
N MET A 45 12.58 -7.66 -16.32
CA MET A 45 12.84 -9.09 -16.54
C MET A 45 14.27 -9.36 -16.98
N THR A 46 14.99 -8.34 -17.45
CA THR A 46 16.39 -8.41 -17.88
C THR A 46 17.33 -7.66 -16.94
N ALA A 47 16.88 -7.28 -15.74
CA ALA A 47 17.71 -6.61 -14.75
C ALA A 47 18.90 -7.50 -14.34
N ARG A 48 20.11 -6.95 -14.40
CA ARG A 48 21.34 -7.64 -14.00
C ARG A 48 21.54 -7.51 -12.49
N PRO A 49 22.34 -8.39 -11.87
CA PRO A 49 22.61 -8.33 -10.43
C PRO A 49 23.07 -6.95 -9.95
N GLU A 50 23.85 -6.22 -10.75
CA GLU A 50 24.40 -4.92 -10.41
C GLU A 50 23.37 -3.78 -10.48
N ASP A 51 22.23 -4.00 -11.15
CA ASP A 51 21.17 -2.99 -11.27
C ASP A 51 20.35 -2.90 -9.96
N TYR A 52 20.41 -3.94 -9.11
CA TYR A 52 19.75 -3.98 -7.81
C TYR A 52 20.54 -3.18 -6.77
N LYS A 53 19.89 -2.18 -6.19
CA LYS A 53 20.45 -1.40 -5.09
C LYS A 53 19.47 -1.29 -3.93
N ALA A 54 20.02 -1.14 -2.73
CA ALA A 54 19.23 -0.74 -1.58
C ALA A 54 18.65 0.67 -1.82
N ALA A 55 17.42 0.90 -1.38
CA ALA A 55 16.77 2.19 -1.42
C ALA A 55 16.17 2.53 -0.06
N THR A 56 16.36 3.77 0.37
CA THR A 56 15.63 4.33 1.50
C THR A 56 14.31 4.88 0.99
N ILE A 57 13.21 4.29 1.44
CA ILE A 57 11.84 4.72 1.10
C ILE A 57 11.24 5.40 2.33
N SER A 58 10.65 6.57 2.13
CA SER A 58 9.97 7.33 3.18
C SER A 58 8.52 7.55 2.79
N ILE A 59 7.60 7.18 3.68
CA ILE A 59 6.18 7.52 3.58
C ILE A 59 6.00 8.82 4.34
N ILE A 60 5.55 9.86 3.65
CA ILE A 60 5.40 11.20 4.22
C ILE A 60 3.94 11.40 4.56
N SER A 61 3.65 11.60 5.85
CA SER A 61 2.32 11.96 6.32
C SER A 61 2.43 13.15 7.27
N ASP A 62 2.30 14.35 6.70
CA ASP A 62 2.33 15.62 7.42
C ASP A 62 1.12 16.49 7.06
N ALA A 63 1.03 17.70 7.60
CA ALA A 63 -0.13 18.59 7.38
C ALA A 63 -0.34 18.97 5.91
N ALA A 64 0.75 19.14 5.14
CA ALA A 64 0.73 19.47 3.72
C ALA A 64 0.59 18.22 2.84
N HIS A 65 1.00 17.05 3.35
CA HIS A 65 1.05 15.80 2.60
C HIS A 65 0.35 14.66 3.34
N ARG A 66 -0.94 14.44 3.04
CA ARG A 66 -1.78 13.49 3.79
C ARG A 66 -1.85 12.11 3.12
N SER A 67 -0.79 11.31 3.25
CA SER A 67 -0.85 9.88 2.92
C SER A 67 -1.94 9.19 3.74
N ARG A 68 -2.88 8.51 3.07
CA ARG A 68 -4.10 7.97 3.69
C ARG A 68 -4.64 6.76 2.96
N VAL A 69 -5.35 5.91 3.68
CA VAL A 69 -6.26 4.91 3.12
C VAL A 69 -7.68 5.47 3.20
N VAL A 70 -8.42 5.42 2.09
CA VAL A 70 -9.82 5.87 2.03
C VAL A 70 -10.71 4.66 2.19
N LEU A 71 -11.52 4.61 3.25
CA LEU A 71 -12.40 3.49 3.56
C LEU A 71 -13.83 3.79 3.11
N PRO A 72 -14.52 2.85 2.42
CA PRO A 72 -15.93 2.97 2.11
C PRO A 72 -16.78 2.59 3.34
N VAL A 73 -16.76 3.44 4.38
CA VAL A 73 -17.52 3.18 5.61
C VAL A 73 -19.01 3.28 5.32
N VAL A 74 -19.73 2.20 5.60
CA VAL A 74 -21.19 2.16 5.57
C VAL A 74 -21.74 2.39 6.98
N PRO A 75 -22.88 3.09 7.13
CA PRO A 75 -23.55 3.16 8.42
C PRO A 75 -23.99 1.75 8.86
N PRO A 76 -24.04 1.48 10.17
CA PRO A 76 -24.60 0.22 10.64
C PRO A 76 -26.05 0.10 10.17
N GLU A 77 -26.47 -1.10 9.76
CA GLU A 77 -27.89 -1.35 9.53
C GLU A 77 -28.68 -1.03 10.81
N PRO A 78 -29.90 -0.47 10.70
CA PRO A 78 -30.79 -0.41 11.85
C PRO A 78 -31.00 -1.84 12.33
N VAL A 79 -30.61 -2.13 13.57
CA VAL A 79 -30.97 -3.39 14.22
C VAL A 79 -32.49 -3.40 14.28
N ALA A 80 -33.14 -4.26 13.49
CA ALA A 80 -34.57 -4.49 13.61
C ALA A 80 -34.88 -4.91 15.05
N PRO A 81 -35.96 -4.41 15.65
CA PRO A 81 -36.30 -4.70 17.05
C PRO A 81 -36.43 -6.20 17.34
#